data_AF-A0AAU1MYV4-F1
#
_entry.id   AF-A0AAU1MYV4-F1
#
_cell.length_a   1.000
_cell.length_b   1.000
_cell.length_c   1.000
_cell.angle_alpha   90.00
_cell.angle_beta   90.00
_cell.angle_gamma   90.00
#
_symmetry.space_group_name_H-M   'P 1'
#
loop_
_entity.id
_entity.type
_entity.pdbx_description
1 polymer ?
#
loop_
_entity_poly.entity_id
_entity_poly.type
_entity_poly.pdbx_seq_one_letter_code
_entity_poly.pdbx_strand_id
1 'polypeptide(L)'
;MEMSSRDIRLPINEAVAILQDLNEFVVSLDRLGSRQAFGTADEYTVGKFIADWDVARRLAHARHVIGIALDAQLSEDEIAEIDSLCERGKFFGMGSAGNNHADQPT
;
A
#
# COMPACT_ATOMS: atom_id res chain seq x y z
N MET A 1 -18.56 -1.54 12.55
CA MET A 1 -19.22 -2.31 11.49
C MET A 1 -19.22 -3.76 11.94
N GLU A 2 -20.39 -4.33 12.26
CA GLU A 2 -20.54 -5.79 12.28
C GLU A 2 -20.56 -6.20 10.80
N MET A 3 -19.38 -6.37 10.21
CA MET A 3 -19.32 -7.09 8.94
C MET A 3 -19.73 -8.51 9.29
N SER A 4 -20.95 -8.90 8.90
CA SER A 4 -21.40 -10.29 8.96
C SER A 4 -20.27 -11.22 8.51
N SER A 5 -20.03 -12.34 9.20
CA SER A 5 -19.01 -13.35 8.84
C SER A 5 -19.28 -13.94 7.43
N ARG A 6 -18.93 -13.18 6.40
CA ARG A 6 -18.96 -13.55 4.99
C ARG A 6 -17.52 -13.85 4.58
N ASP A 7 -17.34 -14.96 3.89
CA ASP A 7 -16.06 -15.33 3.33
C ASP A 7 -15.92 -14.78 1.91
N ILE A 8 -14.73 -14.28 1.58
CA ILE A 8 -14.33 -14.06 0.19
C ILE A 8 -13.68 -15.31 -0.38
N ARG A 9 -13.88 -15.56 -1.68
CA ARG A 9 -13.27 -16.70 -2.38
C ARG A 9 -12.20 -16.21 -3.33
N LEU A 10 -11.00 -16.77 -3.19
CA LEU A 10 -9.85 -16.51 -4.05
C LEU A 10 -9.35 -17.82 -4.65
N PRO A 11 -8.91 -17.82 -5.92
CA PRO A 11 -8.14 -18.94 -6.45
C PRO A 11 -6.90 -19.18 -5.58
N ILE A 12 -6.59 -20.45 -5.30
CA ILE A 12 -5.50 -20.79 -4.37
C ILE A 12 -4.14 -20.28 -4.87
N ASN A 13 -3.92 -20.28 -6.19
CA ASN A 13 -2.71 -19.76 -6.81
C ASN A 13 -2.56 -18.25 -6.57
N GLU A 14 -3.66 -17.49 -6.64
CA GLU A 14 -3.66 -16.05 -6.38
C GLU A 14 -3.41 -15.77 -4.89
N ALA A 15 -4.08 -16.51 -4.01
CA ALA A 15 -3.88 -16.37 -2.56
C ALA A 15 -2.42 -16.66 -2.16
N VAL A 16 -1.82 -17.72 -2.74
CA VAL A 16 -0.41 -18.06 -2.49
C VAL A 16 0.53 -16.99 -3.04
N ALA A 17 0.31 -16.49 -4.26
CA ALA A 17 1.13 -15.45 -4.85
C ALA A 17 1.10 -14.16 -4.01
N ILE A 18 -0.10 -13.73 -3.61
CA ILE A 18 -0.27 -12.55 -2.76
C ILE A 18 0.43 -12.73 -1.41
N LEU A 19 0.28 -13.88 -0.76
CA LEU A 19 0.93 -14.16 0.53
C LEU A 19 2.46 -14.17 0.42
N GLN A 20 3.01 -14.72 -0.67
CA GLN A 20 4.45 -14.71 -0.93
C GLN A 20 4.96 -13.29 -1.12
N ASP A 21 4.29 -12.49 -1.95
CA ASP A 21 4.62 -11.09 -2.21
C ASP A 21 4.59 -10.27 -0.91
N LEU A 22 3.51 -10.38 -0.13
CA LEU A 22 3.35 -9.66 1.14
C LEU A 22 4.44 -10.05 2.14
N ASN A 23 4.75 -11.34 2.28
CA ASN A 23 5.79 -11.80 3.20
C ASN A 23 7.17 -11.29 2.77
N GLU A 24 7.49 -11.35 1.48
CA GLU A 24 8.74 -10.85 0.92
C GLU A 24 8.91 -9.34 1.18
N PHE A 25 7.84 -8.57 1.01
CA PHE A 25 7.86 -7.12 1.26
C PHE A 25 8.02 -6.81 2.74
N VAL A 26 7.28 -7.47 3.63
CA VAL A 26 7.38 -7.25 5.08
C VAL A 26 8.80 -7.55 5.58
N VAL A 27 9.37 -8.69 5.20
CA VAL A 27 10.72 -9.08 5.64
C VAL A 27 11.79 -8.13 5.08
N SER A 28 11.65 -7.72 3.82
CA SER A 28 12.63 -6.83 3.18
C SER A 28 12.56 -5.42 3.76
N LEU A 29 11.36 -4.88 3.96
CA LEU A 29 11.15 -3.57 4.56
C LEU A 29 11.61 -3.52 6.03
N ASP A 30 11.39 -4.58 6.81
CA ASP A 30 11.90 -4.67 8.18
C ASP A 30 13.43 -4.59 8.22
N ARG A 31 14.11 -5.37 7.37
CA ARG A 31 15.58 -5.35 7.25
C ARG A 31 16.11 -4.01 6.76
N LEU A 32 15.45 -3.41 5.77
CA LEU A 32 15.83 -2.10 5.24
C LEU A 32 15.64 -1.01 6.30
N GLY A 33 14.51 -1.00 6.99
CA GLY A 33 14.23 -0.06 8.08
C GLY A 33 15.24 -0.19 9.22
N SER A 34 15.59 -1.42 9.60
CA SER A 34 16.66 -1.68 10.56
C SER A 34 18.00 -1.09 10.08
N ARG A 35 18.39 -1.35 8.83
CA ARG A 35 19.62 -0.80 8.24
C ARG A 35 19.62 0.72 8.16
N GLN A 36 18.47 1.35 7.88
CA GLN A 36 18.32 2.81 7.91
C GLN A 36 18.55 3.35 9.32
N ALA A 37 17.99 2.70 10.36
CA ALA A 37 18.21 3.08 11.74
C ALA A 37 19.69 2.97 12.18
N PHE A 38 20.45 2.03 11.59
CA PHE A 38 21.89 1.88 11.80
C PHE A 38 22.75 2.71 10.81
N GLY A 39 22.15 3.53 9.94
CA GLY A 39 22.87 4.39 8.99
C GLY A 39 23.54 3.63 7.83
N THR A 40 23.12 2.39 7.57
CA THR A 40 23.70 1.50 6.54
C THR A 40 22.81 1.32 5.30
N ALA A 41 21.62 1.91 5.31
CA ALA A 41 20.75 2.06 4.15
C ALA A 41 20.18 3.49 4.14
N ASP A 42 19.91 4.01 2.96
CA ASP A 42 19.37 5.35 2.73
C ASP A 42 18.05 5.28 1.94
N GLU A 43 17.44 6.44 1.69
CA GLU A 43 16.20 6.54 0.89
C GLU A 43 16.38 5.97 -0.52
N TYR A 44 17.57 6.14 -1.11
CA TYR A 44 17.89 5.57 -2.42
C TYR A 44 17.84 4.04 -2.40
N THR A 45 18.39 3.41 -1.35
CA THR A 45 18.37 1.95 -1.17
C THR A 45 16.94 1.41 -1.08
N VAL A 46 16.05 2.12 -0.37
CA VAL A 46 14.63 1.75 -0.28
C VAL A 46 13.92 1.97 -1.62
N GLY A 47 14.15 3.09 -2.29
CA GLY A 47 13.59 3.36 -3.61
C GLY A 47 14.00 2.31 -4.65
N LYS A 48 15.25 1.87 -4.60
CA LYS A 48 15.77 0.78 -5.45
C LYS A 48 15.07 -0.54 -5.17
N PHE A 49 14.83 -0.90 -3.90
CA PHE A 49 14.02 -2.07 -3.57
C PHE A 49 12.63 -1.99 -4.18
N ILE A 50 11.94 -0.85 -4.03
CA ILE A 50 10.59 -0.65 -4.58
C ILE A 50 10.57 -0.82 -6.11
N ALA A 51 11.57 -0.24 -6.80
CA ALA A 51 11.67 -0.26 -8.25
C ALA A 51 12.10 -1.63 -8.79
N ASP A 52 13.24 -2.14 -8.33
CA ASP A 52 13.85 -3.37 -8.87
C ASP A 52 12.98 -4.62 -8.59
N TRP A 53 12.16 -4.58 -7.53
CA TRP A 53 11.32 -5.72 -7.13
C TRP A 53 9.86 -5.54 -7.53
N ASP A 54 9.55 -4.52 -8.34
CA ASP A 54 8.19 -4.23 -8.84
C ASP A 54 7.12 -4.13 -7.73
N VAL A 55 7.50 -3.63 -6.55
CA VAL A 55 6.66 -3.70 -5.34
C VAL A 55 5.29 -3.06 -5.57
N ALA A 56 5.27 -1.88 -6.22
CA ALA A 56 4.02 -1.17 -6.52
C ALA A 56 3.09 -1.98 -7.44
N ARG A 57 3.63 -2.58 -8.50
CA ARG A 57 2.85 -3.39 -9.46
C ARG A 57 2.27 -4.63 -8.78
N ARG A 58 3.06 -5.31 -7.95
CA ARG A 58 2.66 -6.51 -7.21
C ARG A 58 1.60 -6.21 -6.15
N LEU A 59 1.73 -5.10 -5.41
CA LEU A 59 0.70 -4.62 -4.48
C LEU A 59 -0.59 -4.20 -5.22
N ALA A 60 -0.48 -3.54 -6.37
CA ALA A 60 -1.64 -3.18 -7.19
C ALA A 60 -2.39 -4.43 -7.68
N HIS A 61 -1.66 -5.47 -8.09
CA HIS A 61 -2.24 -6.75 -8.45
C HIS A 61 -2.95 -7.42 -7.26
N ALA A 62 -2.28 -7.51 -6.10
CA ALA A 62 -2.89 -8.05 -4.89
C ALA A 62 -4.17 -7.30 -4.50
N ARG A 63 -4.15 -5.95 -4.53
CA ARG A 63 -5.31 -5.11 -4.28
C ARG A 63 -6.44 -5.42 -5.26
N HIS A 64 -6.13 -5.55 -6.54
CA HIS A 64 -7.12 -5.83 -7.58
C HIS A 64 -7.82 -7.18 -7.35
N VAL A 65 -7.05 -8.23 -7.12
CA VAL A 65 -7.57 -9.58 -6.89
C VAL A 65 -8.45 -9.63 -5.64
N ILE A 66 -8.01 -9.02 -4.54
CA ILE A 66 -8.80 -8.95 -3.31
C ILE A 66 -10.05 -8.09 -3.52
N GLY A 67 -9.93 -6.97 -4.24
CA GLY A 67 -11.05 -6.07 -4.57
C GLY A 67 -12.16 -6.79 -5.33
N ILE A 68 -11.82 -7.52 -6.40
CA ILE A 68 -12.80 -8.33 -7.14
C ILE A 68 -13.52 -9.34 -6.23
N ALA A 69 -12.78 -10.00 -5.34
CA ALA A 69 -13.35 -10.99 -4.44
C ALA A 69 -14.27 -10.37 -3.38
N LEU A 70 -13.98 -9.13 -2.96
CA LEU A 70 -14.84 -8.34 -2.07
C LEU A 70 -16.08 -7.84 -2.80
N ASP A 71 -15.95 -7.23 -3.98
CA ASP A 71 -17.07 -6.71 -4.77
C ASP A 71 -18.11 -7.79 -5.06
N ALA A 72 -17.69 -9.05 -5.23
CA ALA A 72 -18.57 -10.19 -5.42
C ALA A 72 -19.44 -10.55 -4.20
N GLN A 73 -19.13 -10.03 -3.00
CA GLN A 73 -19.79 -10.34 -1.73
C GLN A 73 -20.50 -9.13 -1.09
N LEU A 74 -20.36 -7.95 -1.71
CA LEU A 74 -20.78 -6.68 -1.14
C LEU A 74 -21.88 -6.03 -1.97
N SER A 75 -22.76 -5.29 -1.31
CA SER A 75 -23.68 -4.38 -1.99
C SER A 75 -22.96 -3.14 -2.52
N GLU A 76 -23.60 -2.40 -3.43
CA GLU A 76 -23.05 -1.13 -3.94
C GLU A 76 -22.74 -0.12 -2.81
N ASP A 77 -23.58 -0.07 -1.78
CA ASP A 77 -23.36 0.79 -0.60
C ASP A 77 -22.12 0.36 0.20
N GLU A 78 -21.92 -0.95 0.38
CA GLU A 78 -20.75 -1.51 1.08
C GLU A 78 -19.45 -1.26 0.28
N ILE A 79 -19.50 -1.36 -1.05
CA ILE A 79 -18.37 -1.05 -1.95
C ILE A 79 -17.99 0.43 -1.83
N ALA A 80 -18.97 1.34 -1.91
CA ALA A 80 -18.73 2.78 -1.80
C ALA A 80 -18.12 3.17 -0.43
N GLU A 81 -18.52 2.49 0.65
CA GLU A 81 -17.92 2.69 1.98
C GLU A 81 -16.46 2.25 2.01
N ILE A 82 -16.13 1.08 1.45
CA ILE A 82 -14.76 0.57 1.39
C ILE A 82 -13.87 1.49 0.54
N ASP A 83 -14.36 1.99 -0.60
CA ASP A 83 -13.62 2.94 -1.43
C ASP A 83 -13.31 4.22 -0.65
N SER A 84 -14.29 4.77 0.10
CA SER A 84 -14.07 5.92 0.97
C SER A 84 -13.01 5.64 2.05
N LEU A 85 -12.98 4.44 2.62
CA LEU A 85 -11.94 4.03 3.57
C LEU A 85 -10.55 3.95 2.91
N CYS A 86 -10.47 3.49 1.66
CA CYS A 86 -9.23 3.45 0.90
C CYS A 86 -8.70 4.86 0.57
N GLU A 87 -9.59 5.79 0.20
CA GLU A 87 -9.24 7.19 -0.08
C GLU A 87 -8.73 7.96 1.14
N ARG A 88 -9.16 7.55 2.34
CA ARG A 88 -8.64 8.07 3.62
C ARG A 88 -7.21 7.62 3.93
N GLY A 89 -6.60 6.77 3.08
CA GLY A 89 -5.21 6.41 3.17
C GLY A 89 -4.30 7.65 3.17
N LYS A 90 -3.31 7.69 4.06
CA LYS A 90 -2.31 8.77 4.07
C LYS A 90 -1.35 8.57 2.90
N PHE A 91 -1.41 9.46 1.92
CA PHE A 91 -0.39 9.53 0.87
C PHE A 91 0.88 10.19 1.40
N PHE A 92 2.00 9.48 1.32
CA PHE A 92 3.31 10.05 1.62
C PHE A 92 3.70 11.05 0.53
N GLY A 93 4.18 12.25 0.90
CA GLY A 93 4.53 13.32 -0.04
C GLY A 93 3.52 14.47 -0.18
N MET A 94 2.37 14.41 0.50
CA MET A 94 1.38 15.52 0.50
C MET A 94 1.80 16.73 1.38
N GLY A 95 3.01 16.72 1.94
CA GLY A 95 3.53 17.75 2.84
C GLY A 95 4.73 18.50 2.28
N SER A 96 4.48 19.44 1.36
CA SER A 96 5.27 20.66 1.07
C SER A 96 4.96 21.19 -0.34
N ALA A 97 3.69 21.49 -0.63
CA ALA A 97 3.40 22.67 -1.44
C ALA A 97 3.53 23.88 -0.49
N GLY A 98 4.78 24.17 -0.09
CA GLY A 98 5.09 25.25 0.82
C GLY A 98 4.74 26.58 0.16
N ASN A 99 3.99 27.39 0.91
CA ASN A 99 3.94 28.84 0.80
C ASN A 99 5.24 29.40 0.22
N ASN A 100 5.18 29.98 -0.97
CA ASN A 100 6.20 30.92 -1.40
C ASN A 100 6.09 32.15 -0.50
N HIS A 101 6.88 32.13 0.57
CA HIS A 101 7.33 33.32 1.26
C HIS A 101 8.16 34.11 0.24
N ALA A 102 7.54 35.09 -0.43
CA ALA A 102 8.23 36.01 -1.32
C ALA A 102 8.04 37.44 -0.79
N ASP A 103 9.13 37.94 -0.23
CA ASP A 103 9.60 39.32 -0.16
C ASP A 103 8.77 40.41 0.55
N GLN A 104 9.25 40.76 1.75
CA GLN A 104 9.23 42.12 2.27
C GLN A 104 10.30 42.96 1.55
N PRO A 105 9.98 44.15 1.01
CA PRO A 105 10.99 45.16 0.74
C PRO A 105 11.14 46.11 1.94
N THR A 106 12.39 46.50 2.15
CA THR A 106 12.94 47.50 3.08
C THR A 106 12.27 48.86 3.03
#